data_AF-A0A6V7WBB9-F1
#
_entry.id   AF-A0A6V7WBB9-F1
#
_cell.length_a   1.000
_cell.length_b   1.000
_cell.length_c   1.000
_cell.angle_alpha   90.00
_cell.angle_beta   90.00
_cell.angle_gamma   90.00
#
_symmetry.space_group_name_H-M   'P 1'
#
loop_
_entity.id
_entity.type
_entity.pdbx_description
1 polymer ?
#
loop_
_entity_poly.entity_id
_entity_poly.type
_entity_poly.pdbx_seq_one_letter_code
_entity_poly.pdbx_strand_id
1 'polypeptide(L)'
;MLLIFYIFLQSILGLIGHCLYIRFGCVGFFLSIYLKLPAVYLCIFKFMNNHFYYVEGMSTAILLLNRLTALLWPLKYEKIWNKLWYWAIILAYLLPLTLSWHILISEIVIWVHDNETFSLYTQIKPDEPKDTLTTSWFSVLFTIICLLINIACLYVYKKTKIVSSQQTQSKQKTETLLTFYSLLTFFGQLLFTFYTIILYISSSPLQKFINPDLAELIFLSIYNQYAWVKRY
;
A
#
# COMPACT_ATOMS: atom_id res chain seq x y z
N MET A 1 -12.65 2.04 18.43
CA MET A 1 -13.41 1.02 17.68
C MET A 1 -13.76 1.49 16.27
N LEU A 2 -14.35 2.68 16.10
CA LEU A 2 -14.71 3.25 14.79
C LEU A 2 -13.54 3.36 13.79
N LEU A 3 -12.37 3.84 14.24
CA LEU A 3 -11.18 3.94 13.37
C LEU A 3 -10.74 2.58 12.80
N ILE A 4 -10.80 1.52 13.61
CA ILE A 4 -10.40 0.17 13.19
C ILE A 4 -11.40 -0.39 12.16
N PHE A 5 -12.70 -0.22 12.42
CA PHE A 5 -13.74 -0.62 11.48
C PHE A 5 -13.60 0.10 10.13
N TYR A 6 -13.26 1.39 10.17
CA TYR A 6 -13.02 2.18 8.97
C TYR A 6 -11.83 1.69 8.15
N ILE A 7 -10.69 1.43 8.80
CA ILE A 7 -9.49 0.89 8.15
C ILE A 7 -9.82 -0.47 7.52
N PHE A 8 -10.58 -1.32 8.21
CA PHE A 8 -11.01 -2.60 7.67
C PHE A 8 -11.87 -2.45 6.40
N LEU A 9 -12.86 -1.57 6.41
CA LEU A 9 -13.69 -1.30 5.23
C LEU A 9 -12.83 -0.80 4.05
N GLN A 10 -11.87 0.07 4.34
CA GLN A 10 -10.95 0.56 3.33
C GLN A 10 -10.06 -0.55 2.75
N SER A 11 -9.54 -1.47 3.57
CA SER A 11 -8.78 -2.61 3.07
C SER A 11 -9.62 -3.51 2.15
N ILE A 12 -10.91 -3.67 2.43
CA ILE A 12 -11.83 -4.38 1.52
C ILE A 12 -11.96 -3.64 0.18
N LEU A 13 -12.17 -2.32 0.21
CA LEU A 13 -12.27 -1.52 -1.02
C LEU A 13 -10.97 -1.53 -1.83
N GLY A 14 -9.82 -1.45 -1.17
CA GLY A 14 -8.51 -1.59 -1.78
C GLY A 14 -8.33 -2.97 -2.44
N LEU A 15 -8.73 -4.05 -1.76
CA LEU A 15 -8.71 -5.40 -2.32
C LEU A 15 -9.60 -5.53 -3.55
N ILE A 16 -10.81 -4.97 -3.53
CA ILE A 16 -11.71 -4.95 -4.69
C ILE A 16 -11.06 -4.21 -5.86
N GLY A 17 -10.49 -3.02 -5.61
CA GLY A 17 -9.78 -2.24 -6.63
C GLY A 17 -8.60 -3.02 -7.23
N HIS A 18 -7.83 -3.68 -6.39
CA HIS A 18 -6.70 -4.52 -6.81
C HIS A 18 -7.15 -5.73 -7.64
N CYS A 19 -8.25 -6.38 -7.25
CA CYS A 19 -8.81 -7.51 -8.00
C CYS A 19 -9.30 -7.08 -9.38
N LEU A 20 -10.00 -5.94 -9.46
CA LEU A 20 -10.46 -5.38 -10.73
C LEU A 20 -9.27 -5.03 -11.63
N TYR A 21 -8.29 -4.30 -11.11
CA TYR A 21 -7.20 -3.74 -11.91
C TYR A 21 -6.10 -4.75 -12.29
N ILE A 22 -5.63 -5.60 -11.37
CA ILE A 22 -4.51 -6.52 -11.59
C ILE A 22 -4.99 -7.95 -11.84
N ARG A 23 -5.80 -8.51 -10.93
CA ARG A 23 -6.09 -9.95 -10.95
C ARG A 23 -6.92 -10.39 -12.15
N PHE A 24 -7.96 -9.65 -12.51
CA PHE A 24 -8.78 -10.01 -13.67
C PHE A 24 -8.00 -9.87 -14.99
N GLY A 25 -7.13 -8.86 -15.10
CA GLY A 25 -6.22 -8.73 -16.25
C GLY A 25 -5.26 -9.90 -16.41
N CYS A 26 -4.59 -10.28 -15.32
CA CYS A 26 -3.60 -11.37 -15.34
C CYS A 26 -4.21 -12.76 -15.57
N VAL A 27 -5.47 -12.98 -15.19
CA VAL A 27 -6.18 -14.25 -15.43
C VAL A 27 -6.87 -14.28 -16.80
N GLY A 28 -6.92 -13.13 -17.49
CA GLY A 28 -7.62 -12.99 -18.78
C GLY A 28 -9.15 -12.95 -18.67
N PHE A 29 -9.67 -12.91 -17.44
CA PHE A 29 -11.10 -12.72 -17.23
C PHE A 29 -11.52 -11.33 -17.68
N PHE A 30 -12.65 -11.28 -18.38
CA PHE A 30 -13.29 -10.05 -18.83
C PHE A 30 -12.48 -9.22 -19.85
N LEU A 31 -11.45 -9.76 -20.52
CA LEU A 31 -10.73 -9.04 -21.58
C LEU A 31 -11.69 -8.37 -22.59
N SER A 32 -12.70 -9.11 -23.05
CA SER A 32 -13.71 -8.60 -23.99
C SER A 32 -14.56 -7.46 -23.43
N ILE A 33 -14.72 -7.36 -22.11
CA ILE A 33 -15.38 -6.24 -21.44
C ILE A 33 -14.40 -5.06 -21.36
N TYR A 34 -13.16 -5.31 -20.92
CA TYR A 34 -12.14 -4.27 -20.78
C TYR A 34 -11.81 -3.57 -22.09
N LEU A 35 -11.74 -4.31 -23.21
CA LEU A 35 -11.54 -3.74 -24.55
C LEU A 35 -12.71 -2.86 -25.01
N LYS A 36 -13.92 -3.07 -24.46
CA LYS A 36 -15.12 -2.28 -24.78
C LYS A 36 -15.35 -1.13 -23.80
N LEU A 37 -14.63 -1.10 -22.68
CA LEU A 37 -14.80 -0.04 -21.68
C LEU A 37 -14.23 1.28 -22.20
N PRO A 38 -14.95 2.39 -22.05
CA PRO A 38 -14.39 3.72 -22.28
C PRO A 38 -13.14 3.97 -21.43
N ALA A 39 -12.17 4.69 -21.98
CA ALA A 39 -10.88 4.98 -21.31
C ALA A 39 -11.06 5.58 -19.91
N VAL A 40 -12.09 6.41 -19.71
CA VAL A 40 -12.43 7.01 -18.41
C VAL A 40 -12.59 5.96 -17.31
N TYR A 41 -13.22 4.81 -17.58
CA TYR A 41 -13.37 3.75 -16.57
C TYR A 41 -12.06 3.07 -16.24
N LEU A 42 -11.18 2.88 -17.24
CA LEU A 42 -9.84 2.33 -17.03
C LEU A 42 -8.98 3.26 -16.17
N CYS A 43 -9.07 4.58 -16.41
CA CYS A 43 -8.44 5.61 -15.57
C CYS A 43 -8.97 5.55 -14.14
N ILE A 44 -10.29 5.41 -13.96
CA ILE A 44 -10.90 5.28 -12.62
C ILE A 44 -10.39 4.03 -11.89
N PHE A 45 -10.33 2.87 -12.55
CA PHE A 45 -9.81 1.64 -11.93
C PHE A 45 -8.34 1.76 -11.53
N LYS A 46 -7.51 2.34 -12.42
CA LYS A 46 -6.10 2.61 -12.13
C LYS A 46 -5.96 3.57 -10.95
N PHE A 47 -6.70 4.67 -10.99
CA PHE A 47 -6.73 5.69 -9.94
C PHE A 47 -7.14 5.07 -8.61
N MET A 48 -8.24 4.31 -8.56
CA MET A 48 -8.71 3.65 -7.34
C MET A 48 -7.63 2.73 -6.77
N ASN A 49 -7.01 1.87 -7.60
CA ASN A 49 -5.96 0.96 -7.15
C ASN A 49 -4.76 1.71 -6.54
N ASN A 50 -4.24 2.74 -7.23
CA ASN A 50 -3.10 3.51 -6.73
C ASN A 50 -3.46 4.39 -5.53
N HIS A 51 -4.64 5.01 -5.54
CA HIS A 51 -5.12 5.85 -4.45
C HIS A 51 -5.29 5.01 -3.18
N PHE A 52 -6.01 3.89 -3.24
CA PHE A 52 -6.22 3.03 -2.08
C PHE A 52 -4.91 2.48 -1.52
N TYR A 53 -3.92 2.21 -2.37
CA TYR A 53 -2.59 1.84 -1.92
C TYR A 53 -1.96 2.93 -1.01
N TYR A 54 -1.99 4.19 -1.44
CA TYR A 54 -1.49 5.30 -0.62
C TYR A 54 -2.32 5.53 0.65
N VAL A 55 -3.66 5.43 0.56
CA VAL A 55 -4.56 5.57 1.71
C VAL A 55 -4.32 4.44 2.72
N GLU A 56 -4.04 3.21 2.29
CA GLU A 56 -3.71 2.08 3.17
C GLU A 56 -2.40 2.32 3.92
N GLY A 57 -1.39 2.84 3.23
CA GLY A 57 -0.18 3.37 3.85
C GLY A 57 -0.55 4.39 4.95
N MET A 58 -1.13 5.52 4.57
CA MET A 58 -1.49 6.60 5.52
C MET A 58 -2.29 6.12 6.73
N SER A 59 -3.26 5.23 6.49
CA SER A 59 -4.09 4.62 7.54
C SER A 59 -3.27 3.81 8.52
N THR A 60 -2.27 3.07 8.03
CA THR A 60 -1.35 2.35 8.90
C THR A 60 -0.51 3.28 9.75
N ALA A 61 0.03 4.36 9.18
CA ALA A 61 0.81 5.33 9.96
C ALA A 61 -0.05 5.99 11.05
N ILE A 62 -1.29 6.34 10.73
CA ILE A 62 -2.26 6.87 11.69
C ILE A 62 -2.54 5.87 12.81
N LEU A 63 -2.70 4.58 12.49
CA LEU A 63 -2.91 3.54 13.48
C LEU A 63 -1.68 3.37 14.40
N LEU A 64 -0.47 3.42 13.84
CA LEU A 64 0.77 3.42 14.61
C LEU A 64 0.88 4.66 15.51
N LEU A 65 0.51 5.85 15.01
CA LEU A 65 0.47 7.09 15.78
C LEU A 65 -0.55 7.01 16.92
N ASN A 66 -1.73 6.46 16.63
CA ASN A 66 -2.80 6.23 17.61
C ASN A 66 -2.29 5.36 18.76
N ARG A 67 -1.60 4.27 18.43
CA ARG A 67 -0.98 3.39 19.39
C ARG A 67 0.14 4.06 20.19
N LEU A 68 1.03 4.80 19.54
CA LEU A 68 2.08 5.56 20.21
C LEU A 68 1.50 6.57 21.21
N THR A 69 0.43 7.26 20.83
CA THR A 69 -0.29 8.21 21.69
C THR A 69 -0.89 7.51 22.91
N ALA A 70 -1.47 6.31 22.74
CA ALA A 70 -2.02 5.53 23.84
C ALA A 70 -0.94 5.12 24.86
N LEU A 71 0.27 4.82 24.39
CA LEU A 71 1.41 4.47 25.24
C LEU A 71 2.03 5.69 25.94
N LEU A 72 2.15 6.82 25.25
CA LEU A 72 2.76 8.05 25.78
C LEU A 72 1.82 8.79 26.76
N TRP A 73 0.53 8.84 26.46
CA TRP A 73 -0.45 9.63 27.22
C TRP A 73 -1.74 8.86 27.51
N PRO A 74 -1.69 7.76 28.27
CA PRO A 74 -2.85 6.90 28.52
C PRO A 74 -4.04 7.66 29.13
N LEU A 75 -3.79 8.62 30.02
CA LEU A 75 -4.84 9.41 30.69
C LEU A 75 -5.53 10.44 29.79
N LYS A 76 -4.84 10.91 28.74
CA LYS A 76 -5.37 11.93 27.80
C LYS A 76 -5.77 11.33 26.46
N TYR A 77 -5.46 10.05 26.22
CA TYR A 77 -5.65 9.35 24.96
C TYR A 77 -7.06 9.51 24.39
N GLU A 78 -8.10 9.22 25.19
CA GLU A 78 -9.49 9.32 24.75
C GLU A 78 -9.87 10.74 24.35
N LYS A 79 -9.46 11.75 25.14
CA LYS A 79 -9.74 13.17 24.84
C LYS A 79 -9.08 13.62 23.55
N ILE A 80 -7.82 13.20 23.33
CA ILE A 80 -7.06 13.52 22.12
C ILE A 80 -7.75 12.90 20.89
N TRP A 81 -8.02 11.60 20.94
CA TRP A 81 -8.52 10.87 19.77
C TRP A 81 -9.99 11.09 19.48
N ASN A 82 -10.84 11.43 20.47
CA ASN A 82 -12.23 11.80 20.23
C ASN A 82 -12.38 13.03 19.32
N LYS A 83 -11.41 13.94 19.31
CA LYS A 83 -11.39 15.11 18.42
C LYS A 83 -10.57 14.86 17.15
N LEU A 84 -9.44 14.15 17.26
CA LEU A 84 -8.52 13.98 16.14
C LEU A 84 -8.93 12.92 15.12
N TRP A 85 -9.78 11.95 15.47
CA TRP A 85 -10.07 10.84 14.56
C TRP A 85 -10.71 11.26 13.24
N TYR A 86 -11.62 12.26 13.26
CA TYR A 86 -12.23 12.81 12.04
C TYR A 86 -11.16 13.42 11.12
N TRP A 87 -10.25 14.22 11.70
CA TRP A 87 -9.14 14.83 10.97
C TRP A 87 -8.17 13.79 10.45
N ALA A 88 -7.90 12.73 11.21
CA ALA A 88 -7.05 11.64 10.78
C ALA A 88 -7.65 10.94 9.54
N ILE A 89 -8.95 10.69 9.51
CA ILE A 89 -9.64 10.13 8.33
C ILE A 89 -9.55 11.07 7.13
N ILE A 90 -9.84 12.36 7.32
CA ILE A 90 -9.77 13.36 6.25
C ILE A 90 -8.35 13.41 5.67
N LEU A 91 -7.33 13.47 6.53
CA LEU A 91 -5.93 13.48 6.10
C LEU A 91 -5.53 12.17 5.41
N ALA A 92 -6.05 11.03 5.86
CA ALA A 92 -5.77 9.72 5.27
C ALA A 92 -6.20 9.63 3.81
N TYR A 93 -7.23 10.38 3.39
CA TYR A 93 -7.74 10.37 2.00
C TYR A 93 -7.27 11.56 1.19
N LEU A 94 -7.28 12.77 1.77
CA LEU A 94 -6.92 13.97 1.02
C LEU A 94 -5.44 14.03 0.68
N LEU A 95 -4.54 13.57 1.56
CA LEU A 95 -3.10 13.58 1.27
C LEU A 95 -2.74 12.63 0.11
N PRO A 96 -3.21 11.36 0.09
CA PRO A 96 -3.05 10.49 -1.08
C PRO A 96 -3.58 11.05 -2.39
N LEU A 97 -4.60 11.91 -2.34
CA LEU A 97 -5.17 12.49 -3.56
C LEU A 97 -4.14 13.34 -4.31
N THR A 98 -3.30 14.10 -3.60
CA THR A 98 -2.25 14.93 -4.23
C THR A 98 -1.16 14.09 -4.93
N LEU A 99 -1.04 12.81 -4.55
CA LEU A 99 -0.10 11.85 -5.15
C LEU A 99 -0.70 11.02 -6.29
N SER A 100 -2.03 11.00 -6.44
CA SER A 100 -2.72 10.09 -7.36
C SER A 100 -3.62 10.77 -8.37
N TRP A 101 -3.92 12.07 -8.21
CA TRP A 101 -4.84 12.80 -9.09
C TRP A 101 -4.41 12.82 -10.56
N HIS A 102 -3.11 12.83 -10.85
CA HIS A 102 -2.59 12.90 -12.22
C HIS A 102 -2.99 11.68 -13.06
N ILE A 103 -3.20 10.52 -12.41
CA ILE A 103 -3.65 9.28 -13.05
C ILE A 103 -5.04 9.42 -13.70
N LEU A 104 -5.90 10.30 -13.17
CA LEU A 104 -7.23 10.54 -13.75
C LEU A 104 -7.16 11.24 -15.10
N ILE A 105 -6.04 11.90 -15.40
CA ILE A 105 -5.81 12.68 -16.62
C ILE A 105 -4.93 11.89 -17.60
N SER A 106 -4.15 10.93 -17.10
CA SER A 106 -3.28 10.11 -17.93
C SER A 106 -4.06 9.13 -18.82
N GLU A 107 -3.48 8.83 -19.98
CA GLU A 107 -4.00 7.86 -20.93
C GLU A 107 -3.65 6.43 -20.48
N ILE A 108 -4.65 5.55 -20.40
CA ILE A 108 -4.46 4.14 -20.05
C ILE A 108 -4.54 3.27 -21.29
N VAL A 109 -3.52 2.47 -21.52
CA VAL A 109 -3.40 1.53 -22.64
C VAL A 109 -3.54 0.10 -22.12
N ILE A 110 -4.29 -0.72 -22.84
CA ILE A 110 -4.41 -2.16 -22.60
C ILE A 110 -3.33 -2.85 -23.43
N TRP A 111 -2.38 -3.51 -22.76
CA TRP A 111 -1.40 -4.37 -23.42
C TRP A 111 -1.84 -5.82 -23.27
N VAL A 112 -2.03 -6.52 -24.39
CA VAL A 112 -2.46 -7.92 -24.44
C VAL A 112 -1.24 -8.78 -24.71
N HIS A 113 -1.00 -9.80 -23.88
CA HIS A 113 0.22 -10.63 -23.97
C HIS A 113 0.00 -11.86 -24.85
N ASP A 114 -1.07 -12.64 -24.61
CA ASP A 114 -1.31 -13.94 -25.28
C ASP A 114 -2.78 -14.13 -25.71
N ASN A 115 -3.41 -13.11 -26.28
CA ASN A 115 -4.84 -13.07 -26.69
C ASN A 115 -5.90 -13.28 -25.58
N GLU A 116 -5.51 -13.74 -24.40
CA GLU A 116 -6.41 -13.92 -23.24
C GLU A 116 -6.04 -12.97 -22.10
N THR A 117 -4.75 -12.85 -21.78
CA THR A 117 -4.26 -12.04 -20.66
C THR A 117 -3.94 -10.61 -21.08
N PHE A 118 -4.18 -9.67 -20.18
CA PHE A 118 -3.86 -8.27 -20.43
C PHE A 118 -3.36 -7.55 -19.18
N SER A 119 -2.70 -6.42 -19.41
CA SER A 119 -2.21 -5.53 -18.37
C SER A 119 -2.53 -4.10 -18.75
N LEU A 120 -2.93 -3.31 -17.76
CA LEU A 120 -3.28 -1.91 -17.94
C LEU A 120 -2.07 -1.05 -17.63
N TYR A 121 -1.59 -0.28 -18.59
CA TYR A 121 -0.43 0.60 -18.43
C TYR A 121 -0.83 2.06 -18.57
N THR A 122 -0.28 2.91 -17.70
CA THR A 122 -0.32 4.36 -17.91
C THR A 122 0.67 4.68 -19.03
N GLN A 123 0.21 5.32 -20.10
CA GLN A 123 1.09 5.83 -21.13
C GLN A 123 1.85 7.03 -20.56
N ILE A 124 3.15 6.84 -20.33
CA ILE A 124 4.01 7.86 -19.74
C ILE A 124 4.26 8.94 -20.79
N LYS A 125 3.62 10.11 -20.65
CA LYS A 125 4.02 11.32 -21.37
C LYS A 125 5.38 11.79 -20.80
N PRO A 126 6.30 12.32 -21.62
CA PRO A 126 7.64 12.68 -21.18
C PRO A 126 7.66 13.72 -20.05
N ASP A 127 6.63 14.55 -19.96
CA ASP A 127 6.49 15.60 -18.94
C ASP A 127 5.70 15.16 -17.69
N GLU A 128 5.17 13.93 -17.66
CA GLU A 128 4.37 13.44 -16.53
C GLU A 128 5.24 12.70 -15.50
N PRO A 129 4.92 12.83 -14.19
CA PRO A 129 5.63 12.12 -13.14
C PRO A 129 5.48 10.61 -13.35
N LYS A 130 6.61 9.89 -13.32
CA LYS A 130 6.62 8.43 -13.46
C LYS A 130 5.93 7.80 -12.26
N ASP A 131 4.74 7.24 -12.45
CA ASP A 131 3.94 6.56 -11.42
C ASP A 131 4.76 5.59 -10.56
N THR A 132 5.61 4.78 -11.19
CA THR A 132 6.47 3.81 -10.50
C THR A 132 7.48 4.49 -9.59
N LEU A 133 8.11 5.58 -10.05
CA LEU A 133 9.07 6.34 -9.25
C LEU A 133 8.40 6.97 -8.02
N THR A 134 7.26 7.66 -8.22
CA THR A 134 6.51 8.29 -7.12
C THR A 134 6.05 7.25 -6.10
N THR A 135 5.55 6.11 -6.57
CA THR A 135 5.10 5.00 -5.72
C THR A 135 6.25 4.41 -4.91
N SER A 136 7.41 4.17 -5.52
CA SER A 136 8.57 3.62 -4.81
C SER A 136 9.13 4.59 -3.77
N TRP A 137 9.24 5.89 -4.11
CA TRP A 137 9.65 6.90 -3.13
C TRP A 137 8.69 7.01 -1.96
N PHE A 138 7.38 7.03 -2.25
CA PHE A 138 6.37 7.01 -1.20
C PHE A 138 6.54 5.77 -0.31
N SER A 139 6.64 4.57 -0.88
CA SER A 139 6.78 3.32 -0.12
C SER A 139 8.01 3.32 0.79
N VAL A 140 9.16 3.81 0.29
CA VAL A 140 10.40 3.93 1.06
C VAL A 140 10.24 4.93 2.21
N LEU A 141 9.83 6.16 1.92
CA LEU A 141 9.62 7.20 2.94
C LEU A 141 8.64 6.73 4.01
N PHE A 142 7.55 6.11 3.57
CA PHE A 142 6.51 5.62 4.43
C PHE A 142 7.00 4.48 5.34
N THR A 143 7.78 3.54 4.80
CA THR A 143 8.40 2.46 5.58
C THR A 143 9.34 3.00 6.65
N ILE A 144 10.13 4.04 6.34
CA ILE A 144 11.01 4.71 7.30
C ILE A 144 10.18 5.33 8.44
N ILE A 145 9.10 6.05 8.11
CA ILE A 145 8.20 6.64 9.12
C ILE A 145 7.60 5.54 10.02
N CYS A 146 7.09 4.46 9.42
CA CYS A 146 6.54 3.33 10.16
C CYS A 146 7.58 2.65 11.05
N LEU A 147 8.81 2.49 10.58
CA LEU A 147 9.92 1.95 11.38
C LEU A 147 10.20 2.83 12.60
N LEU A 148 10.31 4.15 12.40
CA LEU A 148 10.58 5.11 13.48
C LEU A 148 9.47 5.10 14.54
N ILE A 149 8.20 5.08 14.13
CA ILE A 149 7.07 5.02 15.07
C ILE A 149 7.06 3.69 15.82
N ASN A 150 7.36 2.57 15.16
CA ASN A 150 7.44 1.25 15.80
C ASN A 150 8.58 1.19 16.83
N ILE A 151 9.77 1.71 16.49
CA ILE A 151 10.90 1.82 17.43
C ILE A 151 10.52 2.69 18.63
N ALA A 152 9.87 3.83 18.41
CA ALA A 152 9.37 4.69 19.47
C ALA A 152 8.35 3.97 20.37
N CYS A 153 7.41 3.22 19.78
CA CYS A 153 6.45 2.40 20.52
C CYS A 153 7.15 1.36 21.39
N LEU A 154 8.14 0.64 20.85
CA LEU A 154 8.90 -0.37 21.59
C LEU A 154 9.71 0.25 22.74
N TYR A 155 10.34 1.40 22.50
CA TYR A 155 11.09 2.12 23.52
C TYR A 155 10.20 2.57 24.68
N VAL A 156 9.07 3.21 24.38
CA VAL A 156 8.09 3.65 25.38
C VAL A 156 7.52 2.45 26.13
N TYR A 157 7.15 1.39 25.42
CA TYR A 157 6.63 0.18 26.03
C TYR A 157 7.62 -0.45 27.03
N LYS A 158 8.90 -0.58 26.63
CA LYS A 158 9.95 -1.10 27.53
C LYS A 158 10.10 -0.24 28.78
N LYS A 159 10.08 1.09 28.64
CA LYS A 159 10.15 2.02 29.76
C LYS A 159 8.94 1.90 30.69
N THR A 160 7.72 1.87 30.13
CA THR A 160 6.49 1.77 30.92
C THR A 160 6.35 0.43 31.64
N LYS A 161 6.78 -0.68 31.01
CA LYS A 161 6.78 -2.02 31.63
C LYS A 161 7.67 -2.11 32.88
N ILE A 162 8.80 -1.41 32.89
CA ILE A 162 9.70 -1.34 34.05
C ILE A 162 9.05 -0.60 35.22
N VAL A 163 8.21 0.39 34.93
CA VAL A 163 7.55 1.23 35.94
C VAL A 163 6.26 0.61 36.47
N SER A 164 5.55 -0.18 35.67
CA SER A 164 4.21 -0.72 35.99
C SER A 164 4.23 -2.22 36.25
N SER A 165 4.80 -2.64 37.37
CA SER A 165 4.69 -4.02 37.91
C SER A 165 3.30 -4.36 38.46
N GLN A 166 2.33 -3.44 38.41
CA GLN A 166 0.96 -3.58 38.93
C GLN A 166 -0.14 -3.64 37.85
N GLN A 167 0.19 -3.78 36.57
CA GLN A 167 -0.83 -3.86 35.51
C GLN A 167 -1.58 -5.20 35.53
N THR A 168 -2.90 -5.15 35.33
CA THR A 168 -3.78 -6.33 35.25
C THR A 168 -3.40 -7.22 34.04
N GLN A 169 -3.32 -8.54 34.21
CA GLN A 169 -2.95 -9.51 33.16
C GLN A 169 -3.70 -9.32 31.84
N SER A 170 -4.99 -8.93 31.90
CA SER A 170 -5.82 -8.64 30.74
C SER A 170 -5.27 -7.51 29.86
N LYS A 171 -4.84 -6.39 30.45
CA LYS A 171 -4.28 -5.25 29.69
C LYS A 171 -2.97 -5.63 29.01
N GLN A 172 -2.12 -6.37 29.72
CA GLN A 172 -0.84 -6.83 29.19
C GLN A 172 -1.02 -7.76 27.97
N LYS A 173 -2.04 -8.63 27.99
CA LYS A 173 -2.38 -9.51 26.85
C LYS A 173 -2.81 -8.71 25.63
N THR A 174 -3.69 -7.71 25.80
CA THR A 174 -4.13 -6.82 24.71
C THR A 174 -2.96 -6.01 24.12
N GLU A 175 -2.08 -5.47 24.96
CA GLU A 175 -0.90 -4.72 24.50
C GLU A 175 0.11 -5.59 23.74
N THR A 176 0.31 -6.83 24.18
CA THR A 176 1.18 -7.79 23.50
C THR A 176 0.63 -8.15 22.12
N LEU A 177 -0.68 -8.40 22.04
CA LEU A 177 -1.36 -8.68 20.78
C LEU A 177 -1.26 -7.50 19.80
N LEU A 178 -1.48 -6.27 20.29
CA LEU A 178 -1.30 -5.05 19.48
C LEU A 178 0.15 -4.88 19.01
N THR A 179 1.13 -5.27 19.82
CA THR A 179 2.55 -5.27 19.42
C THR A 179 2.82 -6.24 18.30
N PHE A 180 2.29 -7.45 18.42
CA PHE A 180 2.42 -8.48 17.40
C PHE A 180 1.81 -8.04 16.07
N TYR A 181 0.59 -7.49 16.07
CA TYR A 181 -0.02 -6.95 14.86
C TYR A 181 0.82 -5.85 14.22
N SER A 182 1.35 -4.92 15.00
CA SER A 182 2.22 -3.83 14.53
C SER A 182 3.48 -4.34 13.83
N LEU A 183 4.12 -5.38 14.38
CA LEU A 183 5.28 -6.02 13.77
C LEU A 183 4.90 -6.72 12.47
N LEU A 184 3.80 -7.46 12.46
CA LEU A 184 3.30 -8.14 11.26
C LEU A 184 3.01 -7.14 10.13
N THR A 185 2.34 -6.03 10.46
CA THR A 185 2.07 -4.95 9.50
C THR A 185 3.35 -4.31 8.99
N PHE A 186 4.34 -4.08 9.87
CA PHE A 186 5.65 -3.56 9.46
C PHE A 186 6.37 -4.52 8.49
N PHE A 187 6.38 -5.82 8.77
CA PHE A 187 6.95 -6.81 7.86
C PHE A 187 6.24 -6.80 6.50
N GLY A 188 4.90 -6.71 6.49
CA GLY A 188 4.13 -6.57 5.26
C GLY A 188 4.54 -5.34 4.44
N GLN A 189 4.68 -4.19 5.09
CA GLN A 189 5.13 -2.95 4.44
C GLN A 189 6.56 -3.04 3.90
N LEU A 190 7.46 -3.67 4.65
CA LEU A 190 8.85 -3.85 4.25
C LEU A 190 8.96 -4.78 3.02
N LEU A 191 8.21 -5.89 3.00
CA LEU A 191 8.11 -6.76 1.83
C LEU A 191 7.54 -6.01 0.62
N PHE A 192 6.48 -5.22 0.83
CA PHE A 192 5.88 -4.42 -0.22
C PHE A 192 6.85 -3.35 -0.77
N THR A 193 7.60 -2.69 0.10
CA THR A 193 8.61 -1.72 -0.32
C THR A 193 9.70 -2.38 -1.15
N PHE A 194 10.19 -3.55 -0.76
CA PHE A 194 11.11 -4.30 -1.61
C PHE A 194 10.49 -4.62 -2.97
N TYR A 195 9.24 -5.10 -3.00
CA TYR A 195 8.53 -5.34 -4.24
C TYR A 195 8.46 -4.08 -5.14
N THR A 196 8.11 -2.91 -4.60
CA THR A 196 8.08 -1.66 -5.38
C THR A 196 9.45 -1.18 -5.86
N ILE A 197 10.51 -1.41 -5.07
CA ILE A 197 11.88 -1.08 -5.49
C ILE A 197 12.28 -1.98 -6.66
N ILE A 198 12.01 -3.28 -6.57
CA ILE A 198 12.32 -4.21 -7.64
C ILE A 198 11.53 -3.83 -8.90
N LEU A 199 10.22 -3.57 -8.79
CA LEU A 199 9.39 -3.07 -9.89
C LEU A 199 9.97 -1.82 -10.56
N TYR A 200 10.39 -0.85 -9.74
CA TYR A 200 11.00 0.37 -10.24
C TYR A 200 12.29 0.07 -11.01
N ILE A 201 13.19 -0.72 -10.43
CA ILE A 201 14.45 -1.13 -11.07
C ILE A 201 14.17 -1.80 -12.42
N SER A 202 13.23 -2.76 -12.46
CA SER A 202 12.82 -3.46 -13.68
C SER A 202 12.23 -2.54 -14.75
N SER A 203 11.50 -1.50 -14.35
CA SER A 203 10.89 -0.53 -15.28
C SER A 203 11.82 0.62 -15.70
N SER A 204 12.97 0.75 -15.04
CA SER A 204 13.85 1.92 -15.20
C SER A 204 14.96 1.67 -16.24
N PRO A 205 15.58 2.73 -16.78
CA PRO A 205 16.77 2.61 -17.62
C PRO A 205 17.94 1.89 -16.92
N LEU A 206 17.88 1.72 -15.60
CA LEU A 206 18.88 0.96 -14.84
C LEU A 206 18.90 -0.53 -15.20
N GLN A 207 17.87 -1.03 -15.91
CA GLN A 207 17.87 -2.37 -16.48
C GLN A 207 19.12 -2.61 -17.35
N LYS A 208 19.66 -1.58 -17.99
CA LYS A 208 20.90 -1.64 -18.79
C LYS A 208 22.14 -2.05 -17.99
N PHE A 209 22.12 -1.88 -16.67
CA PHE A 209 23.22 -2.27 -15.77
C PHE A 209 23.02 -3.66 -15.16
N ILE A 210 21.87 -4.29 -15.36
CA ILE A 210 21.57 -5.64 -14.89
C ILE A 210 21.80 -6.59 -16.07
N ASN A 211 22.30 -7.80 -15.78
CA ASN A 211 22.42 -8.84 -16.80
C ASN A 211 21.04 -9.02 -17.49
N PRO A 212 20.94 -8.96 -18.84
CA PRO A 212 19.67 -9.03 -19.54
C PRO A 212 18.85 -10.28 -19.19
N ASP A 213 19.50 -11.43 -18.98
CA ASP A 213 18.84 -12.68 -18.59
C ASP A 213 18.22 -12.57 -17.20
N LEU A 214 18.94 -11.93 -16.27
CA LEU A 214 18.43 -11.69 -14.91
C LEU A 214 17.30 -10.66 -14.93
N ALA A 215 17.42 -9.62 -15.76
CA ALA A 215 16.39 -8.61 -15.91
C ALA A 215 15.10 -9.19 -16.51
N GLU A 216 15.21 -10.07 -17.50
CA GLU A 216 14.08 -10.81 -18.05
C GLU A 216 13.48 -11.76 -17.00
N LEU A 217 14.30 -12.49 -16.24
CA LEU A 217 13.81 -13.35 -15.17
C LEU A 217 13.08 -12.56 -14.07
N ILE A 218 13.59 -11.40 -13.68
CA ILE A 218 12.93 -10.50 -12.72
C ILE A 218 11.63 -9.97 -13.32
N PHE A 219 11.64 -9.53 -14.57
CA PHE A 219 10.44 -9.09 -15.27
C PHE A 219 9.39 -10.20 -15.32
N LEU A 220 9.76 -11.42 -15.72
CA LEU A 220 8.89 -12.58 -15.77
C LEU A 220 8.40 -13.01 -14.38
N SER A 221 9.24 -13.01 -13.35
CA SER A 221 8.79 -13.38 -12.00
C SER A 221 7.82 -12.36 -11.38
N ILE A 222 7.92 -11.09 -11.76
CA ILE A 222 7.07 -10.01 -11.26
C ILE A 222 5.77 -9.86 -12.05
N TYR A 223 5.85 -9.94 -13.38
CA TYR A 223 4.71 -9.74 -14.27
C TYR A 223 4.02 -11.06 -14.63
N ASN A 224 4.76 -12.17 -14.62
CA ASN A 224 4.26 -13.51 -14.88
C ASN A 224 4.12 -14.30 -13.58
N GLN A 225 3.49 -13.70 -12.55
CA GLN A 225 3.22 -14.33 -11.25
C GLN A 225 2.36 -15.60 -11.33
N TYR A 226 1.92 -15.99 -12.52
CA TYR A 226 1.13 -17.18 -12.79
C TYR A 226 1.82 -18.05 -13.84
N ALA A 227 2.88 -18.76 -13.40
CA ALA A 227 3.58 -19.77 -14.19
C ALA A 227 2.70 -20.92 -14.72
N TRP A 228 1.42 -20.99 -14.33
CA TRP A 228 0.43 -21.92 -14.86
C TRP A 228 -0.27 -21.46 -16.15
N VAL A 229 -0.12 -20.19 -16.54
CA VAL A 229 -0.47 -19.76 -17.90
C VAL A 229 0.65 -20.28 -18.80
N LYS A 230 0.43 -21.48 -19.32
CA LYS A 230 1.38 -22.19 -20.17
C LYS A 230 1.67 -21.34 -21.42
N ARG A 231 2.97 -21.11 -21.69
CA ARG A 231 3.44 -20.76 -23.02
C ARG A 231 3.13 -21.94 -23.94
N TYR A 232 2.14 -21.77 -24.82
CA TYR A 232 1.91 -22.64 -25.97
C TYR A 232 2.34 -21.91 -27.23
#